data_AF-A0A2I0WT64-F1
#
_entry.id   AF-A0A2I0WT64-F1
#
_cell.length_a   1.000
_cell.length_b   1.000
_cell.length_c   1.000
_cell.angle_alpha   90.00
_cell.angle_beta   90.00
_cell.angle_gamma   90.00
#
_symmetry.space_group_name_H-M   'P 1'
#
loop_
_entity.id
_entity.type
_entity.pdbx_description
1 polymer ?
#
loop_
_entity_poly.entity_id
_entity_poly.type
_entity_poly.pdbx_seq_one_letter_code
_entity_poly.pdbx_strand_id
1 'polypeptide(L)'
;MATFFLFFFSIFLSSMSPSLSSSSFPLLIGSVDEFMNYTAISDMRVLNRRILADCLDPNPYLFINTSTEGPLYDETYVTVTVGGVLVPDKADWIAMITPANAKISDCPLNSLLYLQTGDISSLPLLCHYPVKAQYVSSDPSYLNCSKRKCEVYENNDCLVHSCSASVTFHVVNFRTDLEFVFFTGGFDAPCILKRSDPLSFANPKQPLYGHLSSTDSTATSMRLTWVSGDENKQVVQYAEGRSSTSQVSTFTQDDMCSGILPSPAKDFGWHEPGYVHTAIMSGLLPKQTYSYRYGSDSAGWSDQIKFKTPPATGSDELKFLAYGDMGKAPLDPSKEHYIQPGSISVVEAVTNEVASGNVDSIFHIGDISYATGFLVEWDFFLSFIEPLASHVAYMTAIGNHERVWLSLYHSRFWW
;
A
#
# COMPACT_ATOMS: atom_id res chain seq x y z
N MET A 1 -60.09 -44.33 25.82
CA MET A 1 -61.16 -43.76 24.97
C MET A 1 -61.25 -42.28 25.31
N ALA A 2 -60.66 -41.42 24.48
CA ALA A 2 -60.71 -39.97 24.71
C ALA A 2 -61.85 -39.37 23.87
N THR A 3 -62.74 -38.69 24.56
CA THR A 3 -64.00 -38.12 24.07
C THR A 3 -63.75 -36.87 23.22
N PHE A 4 -64.39 -36.81 22.06
CA PHE A 4 -64.45 -35.66 21.16
C PHE A 4 -65.70 -34.83 21.50
N PHE A 5 -65.58 -33.51 21.62
CA PHE A 5 -66.63 -32.57 21.20
C PHE A 5 -66.00 -31.21 20.85
N LEU A 6 -66.24 -30.79 19.60
CA LEU A 6 -65.96 -29.47 19.05
C LEU A 6 -66.97 -28.44 19.58
N PHE A 7 -66.58 -27.16 19.72
CA PHE A 7 -67.11 -26.07 18.87
C PHE A 7 -66.39 -24.72 19.09
N PHE A 8 -65.93 -24.17 17.96
CA PHE A 8 -65.86 -22.77 17.51
C PHE A 8 -65.08 -21.69 18.27
N PHE A 9 -64.05 -21.18 17.58
CA PHE A 9 -63.73 -19.76 17.59
C PHE A 9 -63.66 -19.24 16.15
N SER A 10 -64.42 -18.18 15.86
CA SER A 10 -64.57 -17.54 14.56
C SER A 10 -63.31 -16.75 14.19
N ILE A 11 -62.75 -16.99 13.00
CA ILE A 11 -61.71 -16.16 12.41
C ILE A 11 -62.39 -15.18 11.46
N PHE A 12 -62.34 -13.88 11.80
CA PHE A 12 -62.60 -12.81 10.84
C PHE A 12 -61.43 -12.74 9.86
N LEU A 13 -61.67 -13.07 8.60
CA LEU A 13 -60.78 -12.70 7.49
C LEU A 13 -61.01 -11.21 7.19
N SER A 14 -60.03 -10.36 7.52
CA SER A 14 -59.87 -9.08 6.86
C SER A 14 -58.71 -9.19 5.86
N SER A 15 -59.02 -8.81 4.62
CA SER A 15 -58.13 -8.73 3.48
C SER A 15 -57.00 -7.73 3.72
N MET A 16 -55.76 -8.21 3.77
CA MET A 16 -54.60 -7.40 3.40
C MET A 16 -53.91 -8.07 2.21
N SER A 17 -54.06 -7.42 1.06
CA SER A 17 -53.36 -7.72 -0.18
C SER A 17 -51.84 -7.68 0.06
N PRO A 18 -51.06 -8.68 -0.38
CA PRO A 18 -49.63 -8.49 -0.51
C PRO A 18 -49.42 -7.52 -1.67
N SER A 19 -48.89 -6.34 -1.37
CA SER A 19 -48.37 -5.46 -2.41
C SER A 19 -47.19 -6.18 -3.08
N LEU A 20 -47.47 -6.87 -4.17
CA LEU A 20 -46.46 -7.21 -5.18
C LEU A 20 -46.01 -5.89 -5.80
N SER A 21 -44.97 -5.28 -5.23
CA SER A 21 -44.17 -4.32 -5.98
C SER A 21 -43.39 -5.11 -7.01
N SER A 22 -43.86 -5.06 -8.25
CA SER A 22 -43.10 -5.42 -9.44
C SER A 22 -41.95 -4.42 -9.61
N SER A 23 -40.88 -4.55 -8.84
CA SER A 23 -39.58 -4.06 -9.27
C SER A 23 -38.98 -5.16 -10.13
N SER A 24 -39.21 -5.06 -11.42
CA SER A 24 -38.37 -5.70 -12.43
C SER A 24 -36.91 -5.42 -12.08
N PHE A 25 -36.21 -6.40 -11.53
CA PHE A 25 -34.75 -6.40 -11.52
C PHE A 25 -34.34 -6.33 -12.99
N PRO A 26 -33.64 -5.29 -13.45
CA PRO A 26 -32.96 -5.37 -14.72
C PRO A 26 -31.95 -6.50 -14.55
N LEU A 27 -32.01 -7.50 -15.44
CA LEU A 27 -30.85 -8.31 -15.76
C LEU A 27 -29.71 -7.32 -16.05
N LEU A 28 -28.79 -7.17 -15.09
CA LEU A 28 -27.58 -6.36 -15.19
C LEU A 28 -26.66 -6.99 -16.23
N ILE A 29 -27.02 -6.81 -17.49
CA ILE A 29 -26.11 -6.90 -18.63
C ILE A 29 -25.45 -5.52 -18.69
N GLY A 30 -24.25 -5.43 -18.10
CA GLY A 30 -23.48 -4.18 -18.03
C GLY A 30 -22.50 -4.05 -16.85
N SER A 31 -22.31 -5.09 -16.03
CA SER A 31 -21.62 -5.00 -14.74
C SER A 31 -20.08 -5.07 -14.79
N VAL A 32 -19.42 -4.55 -15.84
CA VAL A 32 -17.95 -4.51 -15.90
C VAL A 32 -17.44 -3.07 -15.86
N ASP A 33 -18.03 -2.16 -16.61
CA ASP A 33 -17.56 -0.76 -16.68
C ASP A 33 -17.87 0.05 -15.41
N GLU A 34 -18.93 -0.28 -14.68
CA GLU A 34 -19.34 0.46 -13.48
C GLU A 34 -18.52 0.08 -12.24
N PHE A 35 -17.95 -1.15 -12.19
CA PHE A 35 -17.08 -1.61 -11.10
C PHE A 35 -15.59 -1.28 -11.31
N MET A 36 -15.16 -1.00 -12.54
CA MET A 36 -13.78 -0.57 -12.86
C MET A 36 -13.36 0.71 -12.12
N ASN A 37 -14.32 1.53 -11.67
CA ASN A 37 -14.05 2.78 -10.96
C ASN A 37 -13.96 2.67 -9.43
N TYR A 38 -14.43 1.57 -8.83
CA TYR A 38 -14.48 1.44 -7.35
C TYR A 38 -13.35 0.57 -6.78
N THR A 39 -12.80 -0.34 -7.58
CA THR A 39 -11.50 -1.00 -7.36
C THR A 39 -10.78 -1.09 -8.70
N ALA A 40 -9.88 -0.14 -8.96
CA ALA A 40 -9.15 -0.12 -10.23
C ALA A 40 -8.08 -1.21 -10.20
N ILE A 41 -8.38 -2.36 -10.79
CA ILE A 41 -7.39 -3.41 -11.05
C ILE A 41 -6.35 -2.82 -12.01
N SER A 42 -5.13 -2.58 -11.52
CA SER A 42 -4.08 -2.02 -12.36
C SER A 42 -3.63 -3.03 -13.42
N ASP A 43 -3.46 -2.52 -14.63
CA ASP A 43 -2.68 -3.10 -15.71
C ASP A 43 -1.26 -3.53 -15.29
N MET A 44 -0.64 -2.87 -14.30
CA MET A 44 0.65 -3.26 -13.74
C MET A 44 0.66 -4.69 -13.18
N ARG A 45 -0.50 -5.23 -12.77
CA ARG A 45 -0.60 -6.62 -12.27
C ARG A 45 -0.15 -7.67 -13.27
N VAL A 46 -0.09 -7.36 -14.57
CA VAL A 46 0.39 -8.32 -15.57
C VAL A 46 1.92 -8.42 -15.60
N LEU A 47 2.65 -7.47 -14.98
CA LEU A 47 4.11 -7.44 -14.98
C LEU A 47 4.73 -8.66 -14.31
N ASN A 48 4.11 -9.19 -13.25
CA ASN A 48 4.60 -10.36 -12.54
C ASN A 48 4.69 -11.64 -13.42
N ARG A 49 4.16 -11.60 -14.64
CA ARG A 49 4.07 -12.69 -15.63
C ARG A 49 4.98 -12.48 -16.85
N ARG A 50 5.95 -11.56 -16.77
CA ARG A 50 6.77 -11.13 -17.92
C ARG A 50 8.26 -11.29 -17.63
N ILE A 51 9.04 -11.28 -18.71
CA ILE A 51 10.49 -11.17 -18.66
C ILE A 51 10.85 -9.69 -18.73
N LEU A 52 11.54 -9.15 -17.72
CA LEU A 52 12.18 -7.83 -17.83
C LEU A 52 13.58 -8.01 -18.42
N ALA A 53 13.64 -8.11 -19.75
CA ALA A 53 14.88 -8.26 -20.49
C ALA A 53 15.46 -6.89 -20.90
N ASP A 54 16.77 -6.81 -21.04
CA ASP A 54 17.41 -5.64 -21.64
C ASP A 54 17.11 -5.55 -23.14
N CYS A 55 16.71 -4.37 -23.60
CA CYS A 55 16.52 -4.13 -25.02
C CYS A 55 17.86 -3.92 -25.71
N LEU A 56 17.99 -4.43 -26.93
CA LEU A 56 18.95 -3.91 -27.88
C LEU A 56 18.45 -2.56 -28.39
N ASP A 57 18.62 -1.51 -27.60
CA ASP A 57 18.44 -0.15 -28.07
C ASP A 57 19.82 0.45 -28.44
N PRO A 58 20.13 0.62 -29.74
CA PRO A 58 21.39 1.21 -30.16
C PRO A 58 21.47 2.73 -29.90
N ASN A 59 20.40 3.35 -29.38
CA ASN A 59 20.33 4.78 -29.11
C ASN A 59 21.34 5.21 -28.02
N PRO A 60 22.41 5.93 -28.40
CA PRO A 60 23.46 6.32 -27.46
C PRO A 60 23.07 7.51 -26.59
N TYR A 61 21.95 8.18 -26.88
CA TYR A 61 21.56 9.42 -26.21
C TYR A 61 20.69 9.18 -24.97
N LEU A 62 20.15 7.98 -24.80
CA LEU A 62 19.25 7.66 -23.70
C LEU A 62 19.90 7.89 -22.33
N PHE A 63 19.22 8.69 -21.52
CA PHE A 63 19.54 8.92 -20.12
C PHE A 63 18.27 8.90 -19.25
N ILE A 64 18.48 8.61 -17.98
CA ILE A 64 17.49 8.71 -16.91
C ILE A 64 18.18 9.34 -15.71
N ASN A 65 17.63 10.46 -15.23
CA ASN A 65 18.16 11.22 -14.11
C ASN A 65 17.05 11.47 -13.09
N THR A 66 17.43 11.55 -11.81
CA THR A 66 16.54 11.89 -10.70
C THR A 66 16.76 13.35 -10.28
N SER A 67 15.75 13.97 -9.65
CA SER A 67 15.85 15.35 -9.15
C SER A 67 16.79 15.51 -7.95
N THR A 68 17.25 14.41 -7.37
CA THR A 68 18.22 14.35 -6.28
C THR A 68 19.22 13.23 -6.52
N GLU A 69 20.49 13.48 -6.18
CA GLU A 69 21.58 12.49 -6.12
C GLU A 69 21.88 12.07 -4.68
N GLY A 70 21.33 12.80 -3.71
CA GLY A 70 21.63 12.69 -2.29
C GLY A 70 20.53 11.98 -1.51
N PRO A 71 20.81 11.66 -0.24
CA PRO A 71 19.97 10.72 0.46
C PRO A 71 18.54 11.23 0.62
N LEU A 72 17.59 10.34 0.40
CA LEU A 72 16.17 10.63 0.46
C LEU A 72 15.72 10.90 1.89
N TYR A 73 14.79 11.85 2.04
CA TYR A 73 14.05 12.05 3.29
C TYR A 73 13.06 10.89 3.52
N ASP A 74 12.51 10.81 4.74
CA ASP A 74 11.58 9.74 5.11
C ASP A 74 10.29 9.71 4.28
N GLU A 75 9.89 10.87 3.76
CA GLU A 75 8.84 11.02 2.78
C GLU A 75 9.23 12.15 1.81
N THR A 76 9.20 11.88 0.50
CA THR A 76 9.60 12.87 -0.49
C THR A 76 8.99 12.60 -1.86
N TYR A 77 8.99 13.63 -2.71
CA TYR A 77 8.63 13.50 -4.12
C TYR A 77 9.91 13.53 -4.95
N VAL A 78 10.18 12.46 -5.69
CA VAL A 78 11.33 12.34 -6.60
C VAL A 78 10.85 12.50 -8.04
N THR A 79 11.33 13.52 -8.73
CA THR A 79 11.07 13.69 -10.15
C THR A 79 12.11 12.95 -10.96
N VAL A 80 11.67 12.02 -11.80
CA VAL A 80 12.51 11.22 -12.70
C VAL A 80 12.35 11.76 -14.10
N THR A 81 13.47 12.13 -14.72
CA THR A 81 13.53 12.67 -16.07
C THR A 81 14.22 11.68 -16.98
N VAL A 82 13.51 11.25 -18.03
CA VAL A 82 14.08 10.49 -19.14
C VAL A 82 14.30 11.42 -20.32
N GLY A 83 15.39 11.22 -21.05
CA GLY A 83 15.67 12.00 -22.24
C GLY A 83 16.60 11.27 -23.20
N GLY A 84 16.88 11.91 -24.34
CA GLY A 84 17.57 11.22 -25.43
C GLY A 84 16.66 10.23 -26.18
N VAL A 85 15.35 10.25 -25.94
CA VAL A 85 14.39 9.33 -26.58
C VAL A 85 14.17 9.78 -28.02
N LEU A 86 14.54 8.94 -28.99
CA LEU A 86 14.40 9.26 -30.42
C LEU A 86 12.95 9.13 -30.91
N VAL A 87 12.21 8.15 -30.38
CA VAL A 87 10.82 7.88 -30.75
C VAL A 87 10.03 7.62 -29.47
N PRO A 88 9.30 8.63 -28.94
CA PRO A 88 8.43 8.45 -27.79
C PRO A 88 7.31 7.44 -28.08
N ASP A 89 7.10 6.47 -27.19
CA ASP A 89 5.98 5.54 -27.25
C ASP A 89 5.02 5.74 -26.07
N LYS A 90 3.72 5.56 -26.30
CA LYS A 90 2.71 5.59 -25.22
C LYS A 90 2.90 4.45 -24.21
N ALA A 91 3.60 3.40 -24.62
CA ALA A 91 3.90 2.22 -23.83
C ALA A 91 5.23 2.37 -23.07
N ASP A 92 5.91 3.51 -23.16
CA ASP A 92 7.11 3.78 -22.38
C ASP A 92 6.75 4.13 -20.94
N TRP A 93 7.46 3.55 -19.98
CA TRP A 93 7.14 3.64 -18.56
C TRP A 93 8.37 3.56 -17.67
N ILE A 94 8.24 4.05 -16.44
CA ILE A 94 9.29 4.05 -15.43
C ILE A 94 8.80 3.25 -14.23
N ALA A 95 9.63 2.35 -13.73
CA ALA A 95 9.39 1.59 -12.51
C ALA A 95 10.28 2.08 -11.38
N MET A 96 9.75 2.07 -10.15
CA MET A 96 10.53 2.17 -8.93
C MET A 96 10.80 0.76 -8.40
N ILE A 97 12.06 0.42 -8.15
CA ILE A 97 12.50 -0.93 -7.75
C ILE A 97 13.25 -0.83 -6.42
N THR A 98 12.95 -1.73 -5.47
CA THR A 98 13.66 -1.79 -4.19
C THR A 98 13.80 -3.20 -3.63
N PRO A 99 14.99 -3.67 -3.24
CA PRO A 99 16.28 -2.96 -3.25
C PRO A 99 16.78 -2.62 -4.65
N ALA A 100 17.69 -1.65 -4.78
CA ALA A 100 18.20 -1.22 -6.09
C ALA A 100 18.95 -2.34 -6.84
N ASN A 101 19.49 -3.33 -6.12
CA ASN A 101 20.16 -4.49 -6.70
C ASN A 101 19.22 -5.68 -6.98
N ALA A 102 17.90 -5.50 -6.81
CA ALA A 102 16.94 -6.57 -6.99
C ALA A 102 17.01 -7.12 -8.42
N LYS A 103 17.14 -8.44 -8.52
CA LYS A 103 17.08 -9.10 -9.83
C LYS A 103 15.64 -9.03 -10.33
N ILE A 104 15.42 -8.26 -11.37
CA ILE A 104 14.15 -8.20 -12.07
C ILE A 104 14.07 -9.17 -13.26
N SER A 105 15.12 -9.97 -13.49
CA SER A 105 15.15 -11.01 -14.51
C SER A 105 14.20 -12.17 -14.19
N ASP A 106 14.03 -13.08 -15.15
CA ASP A 106 13.24 -14.30 -14.97
C ASP A 106 13.69 -15.17 -13.80
N CYS A 107 12.69 -15.66 -13.08
CA CYS A 107 12.81 -16.78 -12.15
C CYS A 107 12.21 -18.04 -12.81
N PRO A 108 12.99 -18.80 -13.62
CA PRO A 108 12.49 -19.90 -14.46
C PRO A 108 11.94 -21.10 -13.68
N LEU A 109 12.19 -21.17 -12.37
CA LEU A 109 11.70 -22.23 -11.49
C LEU A 109 10.23 -22.07 -11.08
N ASN A 110 9.56 -20.99 -11.51
CA ASN A 110 8.23 -20.64 -11.01
C ASN A 110 7.04 -20.99 -11.92
N SER A 111 7.28 -21.69 -13.03
CA SER A 111 6.22 -22.07 -14.00
C SER A 111 5.19 -23.08 -13.46
N LEU A 112 5.52 -23.81 -12.40
CA LEU A 112 4.61 -24.72 -11.70
C LEU A 112 3.73 -24.01 -10.65
N LEU A 113 3.93 -22.71 -10.39
CA LEU A 113 3.54 -22.03 -9.15
C LEU A 113 2.17 -21.32 -9.10
N TYR A 114 1.28 -21.55 -10.08
CA TYR A 114 0.05 -20.74 -10.18
C TYR A 114 -1.28 -21.51 -10.30
N LEU A 115 -1.41 -22.69 -9.68
CA LEU A 115 -2.70 -23.40 -9.59
C LEU A 115 -3.65 -22.86 -8.50
N GLN A 116 -3.18 -22.05 -7.55
CA GLN A 116 -4.01 -21.51 -6.44
C GLN A 116 -4.73 -20.19 -6.75
N THR A 117 -4.38 -19.56 -7.87
CA THR A 117 -4.94 -18.30 -8.37
C THR A 117 -5.89 -18.52 -9.56
N GLY A 118 -6.05 -19.78 -10.01
CA GLY A 118 -7.03 -20.18 -11.02
C GLY A 118 -6.59 -20.05 -12.48
N ASP A 119 -5.29 -19.99 -12.79
CA ASP A 119 -4.77 -19.73 -14.15
C ASP A 119 -3.69 -20.78 -14.55
N ILE A 120 -3.81 -21.35 -15.75
CA ILE A 120 -3.05 -22.52 -16.27
C ILE A 120 -2.16 -22.19 -17.48
N SER A 121 -1.88 -20.92 -17.73
CA SER A 121 -1.01 -20.48 -18.85
C SER A 121 0.50 -20.63 -18.53
N SER A 122 1.34 -20.83 -19.56
CA SER A 122 2.81 -20.98 -19.42
C SER A 122 3.51 -19.63 -19.22
N LEU A 123 4.27 -19.47 -18.13
CA LEU A 123 4.80 -18.17 -17.68
C LEU A 123 6.28 -18.23 -17.27
N PRO A 124 7.10 -17.22 -17.62
CA PRO A 124 8.18 -16.74 -16.77
C PRO A 124 7.62 -15.72 -15.73
N LEU A 125 8.05 -15.82 -14.47
CA LEU A 125 7.73 -14.84 -13.42
C LEU A 125 8.93 -13.93 -13.15
N LEU A 126 8.66 -12.69 -12.72
CA LEU A 126 9.69 -11.78 -12.18
C LEU A 126 10.27 -12.33 -10.88
N CYS A 127 11.59 -12.26 -10.71
CA CYS A 127 12.22 -12.52 -9.42
C CYS A 127 11.94 -11.41 -8.38
N HIS A 128 11.52 -10.23 -8.82
CA HIS A 128 11.20 -9.11 -7.94
C HIS A 128 10.18 -8.16 -8.59
N TYR A 129 9.10 -7.85 -7.87
CA TYR A 129 8.03 -6.98 -8.38
C TYR A 129 8.35 -5.50 -8.15
N PRO A 130 8.23 -4.63 -9.17
CA PRO A 130 8.42 -3.20 -8.97
C PRO A 130 7.40 -2.63 -7.98
N VAL A 131 7.82 -1.67 -7.17
CA VAL A 131 7.00 -1.08 -6.11
C VAL A 131 5.86 -0.25 -6.69
N LYS A 132 6.20 0.61 -7.64
CA LYS A 132 5.31 1.53 -8.36
C LYS A 132 5.75 1.66 -9.81
N ALA A 133 4.84 2.01 -10.70
CA ALA A 133 5.14 2.31 -12.10
C ALA A 133 4.35 3.51 -12.62
N GLN A 134 4.95 4.32 -13.48
CA GLN A 134 4.27 5.41 -14.19
C GLN A 134 4.56 5.36 -15.68
N TYR A 135 3.53 5.50 -16.51
CA TYR A 135 3.73 5.77 -17.94
C TYR A 135 4.39 7.13 -18.13
N VAL A 136 5.40 7.21 -19.00
CA VAL A 136 6.06 8.47 -19.31
C VAL A 136 5.12 9.43 -20.05
N SER A 137 4.12 8.89 -20.75
CA SER A 137 3.04 9.67 -21.37
C SER A 137 2.17 10.46 -20.39
N SER A 138 2.33 10.25 -19.08
CA SER A 138 1.74 11.14 -18.05
C SER A 138 2.30 12.56 -18.13
N ASP A 139 3.52 12.75 -18.66
CA ASP A 139 3.99 14.08 -19.08
C ASP A 139 3.38 14.42 -20.44
N PRO A 140 2.51 15.45 -20.54
CA PRO A 140 1.82 15.81 -21.79
C PRO A 140 2.76 16.30 -22.89
N SER A 141 4.03 16.61 -22.57
CA SER A 141 5.04 17.01 -23.54
C SER A 141 5.77 15.85 -24.20
N TYR A 142 5.57 14.61 -23.73
CA TYR A 142 6.34 13.46 -24.16
C TYR A 142 6.00 13.02 -25.59
N LEU A 143 4.74 12.63 -25.83
CA LEU A 143 4.31 12.02 -27.10
C LEU A 143 4.40 12.97 -28.29
N ASN A 144 4.22 14.27 -28.05
CA ASN A 144 4.36 15.30 -29.08
C ASN A 144 5.79 15.86 -29.17
N CYS A 145 6.73 15.35 -28.39
CA CYS A 145 8.13 15.79 -28.34
C CYS A 145 8.28 17.31 -28.17
N SER A 146 7.44 17.95 -27.35
CA SER A 146 7.52 19.41 -27.17
C SER A 146 8.83 19.84 -26.49
N LYS A 147 9.40 18.99 -25.63
CA LYS A 147 10.72 19.16 -25.02
C LYS A 147 11.79 18.47 -25.88
N ARG A 148 12.09 19.04 -27.05
CA ARG A 148 13.10 18.49 -27.97
C ARG A 148 14.50 19.04 -27.72
N LYS A 149 15.52 18.19 -27.81
CA LYS A 149 16.94 18.54 -27.80
C LYS A 149 17.58 18.08 -29.10
N CYS A 150 18.48 18.89 -29.65
CA CYS A 150 19.30 18.45 -30.78
C CYS A 150 20.52 17.67 -30.27
N GLU A 151 20.72 16.45 -30.78
CA GLU A 151 21.85 15.60 -30.40
C GLU A 151 22.99 15.64 -31.41
N VAL A 152 22.67 15.87 -32.69
CA VAL A 152 23.66 15.95 -33.77
C VAL A 152 23.38 17.16 -34.65
N TYR A 153 24.41 18.01 -34.77
CA TYR A 153 24.41 19.17 -35.67
C TYR A 153 25.29 18.88 -36.89
N GLU A 154 24.80 19.25 -38.07
CA GLU A 154 25.59 19.33 -39.28
C GLU A 154 25.26 20.65 -39.98
N ASN A 155 26.27 21.46 -40.29
CA ASN A 155 26.10 22.75 -40.97
C ASN A 155 25.05 23.69 -40.34
N ASN A 156 24.94 23.68 -39.00
CA ASN A 156 23.97 24.46 -38.22
C ASN A 156 22.51 23.97 -38.31
N ASP A 157 22.26 22.88 -39.05
CA ASP A 157 21.00 22.16 -39.06
C ASP A 157 21.04 21.00 -38.04
N CYS A 158 19.91 20.77 -37.37
CA CYS A 158 19.78 19.63 -36.48
C CYS A 158 19.38 18.38 -37.27
N LEU A 159 20.23 17.35 -37.25
CA LEU A 159 19.95 16.08 -37.92
C LEU A 159 19.18 15.09 -37.05
N VAL A 160 19.50 15.08 -35.75
CA VAL A 160 18.92 14.15 -34.79
C VAL A 160 18.30 14.93 -33.65
N HIS A 161 16.99 14.81 -33.52
CA HIS A 161 16.24 15.30 -32.39
C HIS A 161 15.98 14.16 -31.41
N SER A 162 16.03 14.48 -30.12
CA SER A 162 15.58 13.62 -29.04
C SER A 162 14.54 14.35 -28.20
N CYS A 163 13.70 13.58 -27.52
CA CYS A 163 12.63 14.05 -26.65
C CYS A 163 12.98 13.76 -25.20
N SER A 164 12.45 14.58 -24.29
CA SER A 164 12.53 14.34 -22.85
C SER A 164 11.18 14.50 -22.17
N ALA A 165 11.02 13.85 -21.03
CA ALA A 165 9.84 13.91 -20.19
C ALA A 165 10.20 13.66 -18.73
N SER A 166 9.36 14.16 -17.83
CA SER A 166 9.55 14.00 -16.39
C SER A 166 8.25 13.53 -15.73
N VAL A 167 8.36 12.53 -14.85
CA VAL A 167 7.28 12.06 -13.98
C VAL A 167 7.72 12.12 -12.53
N THR A 168 6.79 12.21 -11.59
CA THR A 168 7.10 12.41 -10.16
C THR A 168 6.53 11.27 -9.33
N PHE A 169 7.38 10.65 -8.51
CA PHE A 169 7.02 9.58 -7.59
C PHE A 169 7.03 10.08 -6.15
N HIS A 170 5.98 9.79 -5.41
CA HIS A 170 5.88 9.86 -3.95
C HIS A 170 6.54 8.61 -3.36
N VAL A 171 7.59 8.85 -2.59
CA VAL A 171 8.46 7.84 -2.00
C VAL A 171 8.42 7.98 -0.49
N VAL A 172 8.28 6.84 0.20
CA VAL A 172 8.37 6.73 1.67
C VAL A 172 9.58 5.86 2.04
N ASN A 173 10.15 6.06 3.22
CA ASN A 173 11.30 5.31 3.70
C ASN A 173 10.92 3.89 4.14
N PHE A 174 11.04 2.97 3.18
CA PHE A 174 10.93 1.52 3.37
C PHE A 174 12.30 0.87 3.66
N ARG A 175 13.26 1.60 4.22
CA ARG A 175 14.58 1.13 4.72
C ARG A 175 15.61 0.75 3.66
N THR A 176 15.22 0.17 2.53
CA THR A 176 16.16 -0.25 1.48
C THR A 176 16.42 0.85 0.45
N ASP A 177 17.53 0.76 -0.27
CA ASP A 177 17.79 1.64 -1.41
C ASP A 177 16.80 1.37 -2.55
N LEU A 178 16.71 2.30 -3.49
CA LEU A 178 15.84 2.17 -4.66
C LEU A 178 16.56 2.63 -5.93
N GLU A 179 16.08 2.18 -7.07
CA GLU A 179 16.44 2.74 -8.36
C GLU A 179 15.18 2.96 -9.21
N PHE A 180 15.32 3.81 -10.23
CA PHE A 180 14.31 3.96 -11.27
C PHE A 180 14.79 3.31 -12.56
N VAL A 181 13.91 2.55 -13.20
CA VAL A 181 14.24 1.84 -14.44
C VAL A 181 13.26 2.26 -15.51
N PHE A 182 13.80 2.69 -16.64
CA PHE A 182 13.06 3.10 -17.82
C PHE A 182 12.84 1.90 -18.74
N PHE A 183 11.59 1.69 -19.15
CA PHE A 183 11.15 0.57 -19.97
C PHE A 183 10.36 1.05 -21.19
N THR A 184 10.31 0.18 -22.19
CA THR A 184 9.37 0.26 -23.33
C THR A 184 8.51 -1.02 -23.41
N GLY A 185 7.60 -1.07 -24.40
CA GLY A 185 6.77 -2.25 -24.68
C GLY A 185 5.59 -2.43 -23.72
N GLY A 186 5.31 -1.43 -22.88
CA GLY A 186 4.24 -1.45 -21.89
C GLY A 186 4.43 -2.55 -20.85
N PHE A 187 3.35 -2.90 -20.15
CA PHE A 187 3.38 -4.01 -19.20
C PHE A 187 3.23 -5.38 -19.87
N ASP A 188 2.86 -5.42 -21.17
CA ASP A 188 2.65 -6.66 -21.91
C ASP A 188 3.95 -7.28 -22.45
N ALA A 189 4.87 -6.46 -22.94
CA ALA A 189 6.18 -6.89 -23.43
C ALA A 189 7.28 -5.97 -22.88
N PRO A 190 7.40 -5.87 -21.54
CA PRO A 190 8.27 -4.89 -20.91
C PRO A 190 9.73 -5.18 -21.23
N CYS A 191 10.47 -4.12 -21.56
CA CYS A 191 11.86 -4.25 -21.97
C CYS A 191 12.67 -3.05 -21.45
N ILE A 192 13.80 -3.32 -20.78
CA ILE A 192 14.61 -2.33 -20.08
C ILE A 192 15.42 -1.52 -21.09
N LEU A 193 15.29 -0.20 -21.02
CA LEU A 193 16.06 0.77 -21.81
C LEU A 193 17.23 1.35 -21.01
N LYS A 194 16.99 1.76 -19.76
CA LYS A 194 18.01 2.42 -18.93
C LYS A 194 17.68 2.30 -17.44
N ARG A 195 18.71 2.30 -16.59
CA ARG A 195 18.60 2.37 -15.13
C ARG A 195 19.19 3.69 -14.63
N SER A 196 18.59 4.27 -13.58
CA SER A 196 19.17 5.39 -12.85
C SER A 196 20.29 4.91 -11.93
N ASP A 197 21.03 5.86 -11.37
CA ASP A 197 21.86 5.54 -10.20
C ASP A 197 20.96 5.19 -9.00
N PRO A 198 21.40 4.26 -8.12
CA PRO A 198 20.70 3.96 -6.88
C PRO A 198 20.59 5.16 -5.94
N LEU A 199 19.46 5.28 -5.25
CA LEU A 199 19.19 6.27 -4.22
C LEU A 199 18.97 5.57 -2.88
N SER A 200 19.60 6.08 -1.82
CA SER A 200 19.45 5.58 -0.45
C SER A 200 18.74 6.62 0.43
N PHE A 201 18.04 6.18 1.47
CA PHE A 201 17.50 7.10 2.48
C PHE A 201 18.61 7.65 3.38
N ALA A 202 18.38 8.85 3.93
CA ALA A 202 19.34 9.51 4.84
C ALA A 202 19.51 8.72 6.14
N ASN A 203 18.41 8.13 6.61
CA ASN A 203 18.40 7.26 7.76
C ASN A 203 17.50 6.04 7.52
N PRO A 204 18.01 4.96 6.93
CA PRO A 204 17.30 3.68 6.81
C PRO A 204 16.79 3.09 8.13
N LYS A 205 17.36 3.54 9.26
CA LYS A 205 17.01 3.08 10.61
C LYS A 205 15.97 3.95 11.30
N GLN A 206 15.50 5.01 10.66
CA GLN A 206 14.57 5.96 11.27
C GLN A 206 13.34 5.21 11.83
N PRO A 207 12.93 5.47 13.08
CA PRO A 207 11.67 4.97 13.59
C PRO A 207 10.49 5.72 12.94
N LEU A 208 9.63 4.98 12.25
CA LEU A 208 8.53 5.50 11.45
C LEU A 208 7.21 4.84 11.82
N TYR A 209 6.12 5.50 11.41
CA TYR A 209 4.76 4.95 11.41
C TYR A 209 4.21 4.58 12.79
N GLY A 210 4.52 5.42 13.79
CA GLY A 210 3.99 5.29 15.14
C GLY A 210 2.46 5.29 15.17
N HIS A 211 1.86 4.19 15.61
CA HIS A 211 0.42 4.06 15.74
C HIS A 211 0.02 3.54 17.12
N LEU A 212 -1.11 4.04 17.61
CA LEU A 212 -1.60 3.84 18.95
C LEU A 212 -2.71 2.80 19.00
N SER A 213 -2.76 2.01 20.07
CA SER A 213 -3.89 1.10 20.35
C SER A 213 -4.24 1.12 21.83
N SER A 214 -5.52 0.98 22.13
CA SER A 214 -6.00 0.81 23.50
C SER A 214 -5.58 -0.56 24.03
N THR A 215 -5.14 -0.60 25.29
CA THR A 215 -4.71 -1.83 25.97
C THR A 215 -5.86 -2.50 26.72
N ASP A 216 -6.75 -1.70 27.30
CA ASP A 216 -7.95 -2.14 28.03
C ASP A 216 -8.97 -0.99 28.12
N SER A 217 -10.10 -1.24 28.79
CA SER A 217 -11.18 -0.27 28.98
C SER A 217 -10.93 0.74 30.11
N THR A 218 -9.82 0.65 30.85
CA THR A 218 -9.50 1.62 31.91
C THR A 218 -9.01 2.94 31.36
N ALA A 219 -8.49 2.95 30.12
CA ALA A 219 -7.85 4.09 29.47
C ALA A 219 -6.66 4.68 30.26
N THR A 220 -6.07 3.90 31.16
CA THR A 220 -4.90 4.30 31.96
C THR A 220 -3.57 3.91 31.31
N SER A 221 -3.62 3.24 30.17
CA SER A 221 -2.46 2.95 29.35
C SER A 221 -2.79 2.95 27.86
N MET A 222 -1.77 3.18 27.05
CA MET A 222 -1.82 3.15 25.59
C MET A 222 -0.62 2.38 25.06
N ARG A 223 -0.84 1.51 24.09
CA ARG A 223 0.24 0.82 23.36
C ARG A 223 0.63 1.66 22.16
N LEU A 224 1.93 1.88 22.00
CA LEU A 224 2.52 2.48 20.81
C LEU A 224 3.32 1.41 20.07
N THR A 225 3.08 1.31 18.76
CA THR A 225 3.82 0.42 17.86
C THR A 225 4.41 1.23 16.70
N TRP A 226 5.65 0.94 16.30
CA TRP A 226 6.33 1.61 15.18
C TRP A 226 7.30 0.64 14.49
N VAL A 227 7.79 1.01 13.31
CA VAL A 227 8.74 0.20 12.51
C VAL A 227 10.06 0.96 12.40
N SER A 228 11.19 0.24 12.44
CA SER A 228 12.50 0.84 12.16
C SER A 228 13.44 -0.17 11.49
N GLY A 229 14.59 0.31 11.00
CA GLY A 229 15.69 -0.52 10.50
C GLY A 229 16.67 -1.00 11.57
N ASP A 230 16.38 -0.83 12.86
CA ASP A 230 17.28 -1.21 13.98
C ASP A 230 16.64 -2.30 14.86
N GLU A 231 17.33 -3.41 15.04
CA GLU A 231 16.88 -4.54 15.88
C GLU A 231 16.93 -4.25 17.38
N ASN A 232 17.70 -3.23 17.77
CA ASN A 232 17.88 -2.88 19.17
C ASN A 232 16.59 -2.32 19.78
N LYS A 233 16.42 -2.57 21.09
CA LYS A 233 15.31 -1.97 21.83
C LYS A 233 15.40 -0.45 21.78
N GLN A 234 14.26 0.16 21.55
CA GLN A 234 14.08 1.61 21.51
C GLN A 234 13.18 2.04 22.67
N VAL A 235 12.94 3.35 22.80
CA VAL A 235 12.21 3.91 23.93
C VAL A 235 11.14 4.87 23.43
N VAL A 236 9.96 4.81 24.04
CA VAL A 236 8.98 5.90 23.99
C VAL A 236 9.20 6.82 25.19
N GLN A 237 9.30 8.12 24.96
CA GLN A 237 9.33 9.16 25.98
C GLN A 237 7.99 9.88 25.95
N TYR A 238 7.31 10.01 27.09
CA TYR A 238 5.95 10.54 27.17
C TYR A 238 5.68 11.27 28.49
N ALA A 239 4.60 12.06 28.54
CA ALA A 239 4.10 12.71 29.76
C ALA A 239 5.20 13.44 30.57
N GLU A 240 6.05 14.21 29.86
CA GLU A 240 7.10 15.07 30.43
C GLU A 240 7.97 14.39 31.50
N GLY A 241 8.65 13.31 31.08
CA GLY A 241 9.71 12.67 31.89
C GLY A 241 9.50 11.17 32.14
N ARG A 242 8.41 10.58 31.65
CA ARG A 242 8.23 9.12 31.67
C ARG A 242 8.82 8.49 30.42
N SER A 243 9.23 7.24 30.56
CA SER A 243 9.72 6.45 29.44
C SER A 243 9.31 4.99 29.57
N SER A 244 9.22 4.30 28.44
CA SER A 244 8.93 2.88 28.36
C SER A 244 9.77 2.25 27.26
N THR A 245 10.46 1.15 27.56
CA THR A 245 11.31 0.46 26.60
C THR A 245 10.48 -0.48 25.74
N SER A 246 10.76 -0.51 24.44
CA SER A 246 10.06 -1.37 23.49
C SER A 246 10.43 -2.85 23.68
N GLN A 247 9.47 -3.72 23.42
CA GLN A 247 9.72 -5.05 22.89
C GLN A 247 9.96 -4.94 21.39
N VAL A 248 10.76 -5.84 20.83
CA VAL A 248 11.09 -5.84 19.39
C VAL A 248 10.75 -7.21 18.83
N SER A 249 10.12 -7.20 17.66
CA SER A 249 9.78 -8.40 16.91
C SER A 249 10.00 -8.14 15.43
N THR A 250 10.22 -9.21 14.68
CA THR A 250 10.26 -9.18 13.21
C THR A 250 9.76 -10.53 12.70
N PHE A 251 9.60 -10.65 11.40
CA PHE A 251 9.34 -11.91 10.72
C PHE A 251 10.23 -12.00 9.49
N THR A 252 10.51 -13.22 9.07
CA THR A 252 11.39 -13.56 7.97
C THR A 252 10.59 -14.14 6.80
N GLN A 253 11.23 -14.28 5.65
CA GLN A 253 10.62 -14.89 4.47
C GLN A 253 10.12 -16.32 4.76
N ASP A 254 10.79 -17.03 5.68
CA ASP A 254 10.41 -18.37 6.08
C ASP A 254 9.11 -18.43 6.89
N ASP A 255 8.77 -17.35 7.60
CA ASP A 255 7.52 -17.23 8.37
C ASP A 255 6.29 -17.06 7.47
N MET A 256 6.49 -16.74 6.18
CA MET A 256 5.40 -16.62 5.22
C MET A 256 4.81 -17.98 4.88
N CYS A 257 3.49 -18.09 5.02
CA CYS A 257 2.74 -19.27 4.60
C CYS A 257 2.94 -19.52 3.10
N SER A 258 3.26 -20.77 2.77
CA SER A 258 3.44 -21.24 1.41
C SER A 258 3.00 -22.70 1.32
N GLY A 259 2.49 -23.07 0.15
CA GLY A 259 1.93 -24.39 -0.09
C GLY A 259 2.86 -25.18 -0.99
N ILE A 260 2.28 -26.05 -1.82
CA ILE A 260 3.02 -26.64 -2.94
C ILE A 260 3.63 -25.52 -3.81
N LEU A 261 2.95 -24.37 -3.86
CA LEU A 261 3.38 -23.19 -4.58
C LEU A 261 3.70 -22.05 -3.59
N PRO A 262 4.86 -21.40 -3.69
CA PRO A 262 5.18 -20.13 -3.05
C PRO A 262 4.12 -19.06 -3.30
N SER A 263 3.67 -18.42 -2.23
CA SER A 263 2.84 -17.21 -2.30
C SER A 263 3.72 -16.01 -2.70
N PRO A 264 3.16 -14.93 -3.28
CA PRO A 264 3.93 -13.70 -3.56
C PRO A 264 4.72 -13.22 -2.35
N ALA A 265 4.11 -13.33 -1.15
CA ALA A 265 4.74 -12.98 0.12
C ALA A 265 6.04 -13.73 0.39
N LYS A 266 6.15 -15.00 -0.01
CA LYS A 266 7.35 -15.81 0.17
C LYS A 266 8.34 -15.70 -0.99
N ASP A 267 7.97 -15.04 -2.08
CA ASP A 267 8.73 -15.04 -3.33
C ASP A 267 8.94 -13.61 -3.84
N PHE A 268 8.44 -13.25 -5.02
CA PHE A 268 8.73 -11.99 -5.70
C PHE A 268 8.09 -10.74 -5.07
N GLY A 269 7.18 -10.91 -4.11
CA GLY A 269 6.57 -9.82 -3.32
C GLY A 269 7.20 -9.66 -1.93
N TRP A 270 8.19 -10.50 -1.58
CA TRP A 270 8.94 -10.36 -0.34
C TRP A 270 9.71 -9.04 -0.31
N HIS A 271 9.64 -8.37 0.83
CA HIS A 271 10.44 -7.20 1.18
C HIS A 271 10.70 -7.24 2.68
N GLU A 272 11.93 -6.94 3.09
CA GLU A 272 12.33 -7.03 4.49
C GLU A 272 11.53 -6.04 5.36
N PRO A 273 10.76 -6.52 6.35
CA PRO A 273 9.84 -5.67 7.12
C PRO A 273 10.54 -4.76 8.13
N GLY A 274 11.86 -4.90 8.31
CA GLY A 274 12.60 -4.26 9.38
C GLY A 274 12.21 -4.84 10.74
N TYR A 275 12.08 -3.97 11.75
CA TYR A 275 11.80 -4.37 13.13
C TYR A 275 10.60 -3.61 13.67
N VAL A 276 9.62 -4.36 14.18
CA VAL A 276 8.42 -3.82 14.82
C VAL A 276 8.70 -3.66 16.31
N HIS A 277 8.62 -2.42 16.78
CA HIS A 277 8.80 -2.05 18.17
C HIS A 277 7.45 -1.82 18.82
N THR A 278 7.26 -2.30 20.04
CA THR A 278 6.02 -2.07 20.79
C THR A 278 6.32 -1.71 22.24
N ALA A 279 5.79 -0.59 22.71
CA ALA A 279 5.92 -0.13 24.09
C ALA A 279 4.55 0.24 24.68
N ILE A 280 4.42 0.14 26.00
CA ILE A 280 3.19 0.53 26.72
C ILE A 280 3.47 1.80 27.52
N MET A 281 2.73 2.87 27.24
CA MET A 281 2.69 4.09 28.03
C MET A 281 1.65 3.93 29.14
N SER A 282 2.08 3.79 30.39
CA SER A 282 1.20 3.56 31.56
C SER A 282 1.06 4.78 32.46
N GLY A 283 0.07 4.71 33.36
CA GLY A 283 -0.22 5.74 34.36
C GLY A 283 -0.85 6.99 33.75
N LEU A 284 -1.55 6.83 32.63
CA LEU A 284 -2.27 7.88 31.94
C LEU A 284 -3.62 8.14 32.63
N LEU A 285 -4.15 9.33 32.45
CA LEU A 285 -5.51 9.69 32.85
C LEU A 285 -6.42 9.61 31.62
N PRO A 286 -7.66 9.10 31.75
CA PRO A 286 -8.63 9.10 30.66
C PRO A 286 -8.96 10.51 30.17
N LYS A 287 -9.35 10.65 28.89
CA LYS A 287 -9.70 11.93 28.24
C LYS A 287 -8.63 13.02 28.36
N GLN A 288 -7.36 12.66 28.55
CA GLN A 288 -6.24 13.58 28.66
C GLN A 288 -5.34 13.53 27.41
N THR A 289 -4.81 14.69 27.03
CA THR A 289 -3.80 14.80 25.96
C THR A 289 -2.40 14.72 26.53
N TYR A 290 -1.54 13.92 25.89
CA TYR A 290 -0.13 13.77 26.23
C TYR A 290 0.74 13.95 24.99
N SER A 291 1.95 14.48 25.20
CA SER A 291 3.02 14.46 24.19
C SER A 291 3.88 13.21 24.33
N TYR A 292 4.34 12.67 23.21
CA TYR A 292 5.28 11.56 23.15
C TYR A 292 6.23 11.69 21.94
N ARG A 293 7.35 10.98 22.01
CA ARG A 293 8.23 10.67 20.87
C ARG A 293 8.84 9.29 21.09
N TYR A 294 9.29 8.64 20.03
CA TYR A 294 9.82 7.28 20.10
C TYR A 294 11.08 7.14 19.25
N GLY A 295 11.99 6.28 19.68
CA GLY A 295 13.27 6.09 18.99
C GLY A 295 14.43 5.76 19.92
N SER A 296 15.63 6.02 19.44
CA SER A 296 16.89 5.90 20.18
C SER A 296 17.97 6.78 19.57
N ASP A 297 19.05 7.05 20.31
CA ASP A 297 20.17 7.82 19.78
C ASP A 297 20.91 7.11 18.63
N SER A 298 20.80 5.78 18.52
CA SER A 298 21.40 4.99 17.42
C SER A 298 20.53 4.93 16.17
N ALA A 299 19.20 4.86 16.33
CA ALA A 299 18.25 4.72 15.22
C ALA A 299 17.70 6.06 14.73
N GLY A 300 17.75 7.10 15.56
CA GLY A 300 17.02 8.35 15.35
C GLY A 300 15.79 8.46 16.27
N TRP A 301 15.23 9.65 16.34
CA TRP A 301 14.02 9.95 17.12
C TRP A 301 12.92 10.42 16.16
N SER A 302 11.69 9.99 16.43
CA SER A 302 10.49 10.57 15.80
C SER A 302 10.34 12.04 16.20
N ASP A 303 9.51 12.75 15.45
CA ASP A 303 8.97 14.03 15.89
C ASP A 303 8.18 13.89 17.19
N GLN A 304 7.96 15.02 17.87
CA GLN A 304 7.11 15.07 19.05
C GLN A 304 5.65 15.14 18.64
N ILE A 305 4.89 14.09 18.98
CA ILE A 305 3.48 13.92 18.60
C ILE A 305 2.61 14.11 19.85
N LYS A 306 1.35 14.53 19.65
CA LYS A 306 0.34 14.62 20.70
C LYS A 306 -0.77 13.61 20.45
N PHE A 307 -1.16 12.87 21.49
CA PHE A 307 -2.30 11.97 21.42
C PHE A 307 -3.29 12.22 22.56
N LYS A 308 -4.53 11.79 22.35
CA LYS A 308 -5.61 11.85 23.35
C LYS A 308 -5.96 10.42 23.79
N THR A 309 -5.96 10.17 25.09
CA THR A 309 -6.47 8.90 25.64
C THR A 309 -8.00 8.84 25.53
N PRO A 310 -8.59 7.65 25.31
CA PRO A 310 -10.05 7.50 25.27
C PRO A 310 -10.71 7.73 26.65
N PRO A 311 -12.05 7.81 26.71
CA PRO A 311 -12.78 7.67 27.98
C PRO A 311 -12.51 6.32 28.65
N ALA A 312 -12.53 6.32 29.98
CA ALA A 312 -12.57 5.08 30.74
C ALA A 312 -13.97 4.45 30.69
N THR A 313 -14.03 3.15 30.96
CA THR A 313 -15.26 2.40 31.15
C THR A 313 -16.17 3.11 32.17
N GLY A 314 -17.47 3.16 31.87
CA GLY A 314 -18.45 3.86 32.72
C GLY A 314 -18.52 5.37 32.49
N SER A 315 -17.79 5.95 31.53
CA SER A 315 -18.04 7.32 31.05
C SER A 315 -19.36 7.39 30.28
N ASP A 316 -20.01 8.56 30.33
CA ASP A 316 -21.30 8.80 29.67
C ASP A 316 -21.27 8.72 28.14
N GLU A 317 -20.10 8.95 27.51
CA GLU A 317 -19.96 9.02 26.06
C GLU A 317 -18.57 8.55 25.60
N LEU A 318 -18.57 7.81 24.48
CA LEU A 318 -17.42 7.45 23.64
C LEU A 318 -17.78 7.79 22.19
N LYS A 319 -16.91 8.55 21.50
CA LYS A 319 -17.06 8.83 20.07
C LYS A 319 -16.02 8.06 19.27
N PHE A 320 -16.47 7.24 18.32
CA PHE A 320 -15.58 6.44 17.49
C PHE A 320 -15.98 6.47 16.03
N LEU A 321 -15.00 6.26 15.16
CA LEU A 321 -15.19 6.03 13.73
C LEU A 321 -14.94 4.55 13.45
N ALA A 322 -15.70 3.96 12.54
CA ALA A 322 -15.51 2.58 12.11
C ALA A 322 -15.66 2.45 10.59
N TYR A 323 -14.74 1.72 9.98
CA TYR A 323 -14.73 1.42 8.55
C TYR A 323 -13.92 0.14 8.30
N GLY A 324 -14.23 -0.56 7.21
CA GLY A 324 -13.45 -1.70 6.71
C GLY A 324 -12.99 -1.41 5.28
N ASP A 325 -12.15 -2.28 4.75
CA ASP A 325 -11.88 -2.35 3.31
C ASP A 325 -11.25 -1.07 2.73
N MET A 326 -10.54 -0.30 3.57
CA MET A 326 -10.04 1.01 3.15
C MET A 326 -8.93 0.88 2.11
N GLY A 327 -8.00 -0.07 2.32
CA GLY A 327 -6.82 -0.22 1.48
C GLY A 327 -5.94 1.04 1.45
N LYS A 328 -5.23 1.22 0.33
CA LYS A 328 -4.40 2.39 0.06
C LYS A 328 -4.43 2.78 -1.42
N ALA A 329 -3.98 4.00 -1.69
CA ALA A 329 -3.74 4.48 -3.04
C ALA A 329 -2.49 5.36 -3.07
N PRO A 330 -1.76 5.39 -4.19
CA PRO A 330 -0.64 6.30 -4.36
C PRO A 330 -1.09 7.76 -4.29
N LEU A 331 -0.26 8.62 -3.69
CA LEU A 331 -0.43 10.09 -3.68
C LEU A 331 0.13 10.76 -4.95
N ASP A 332 0.49 9.95 -5.94
CA ASP A 332 1.02 10.35 -7.24
C ASP A 332 0.28 9.57 -8.34
N PRO A 333 0.53 9.83 -9.63
CA PRO A 333 -0.12 9.11 -10.74
C PRO A 333 0.33 7.64 -10.91
N SER A 334 1.03 7.04 -9.94
CA SER A 334 1.56 5.68 -10.08
C SER A 334 0.48 4.62 -10.17
N LYS A 335 0.86 3.56 -10.86
CA LYS A 335 0.26 2.24 -10.82
C LYS A 335 0.97 1.41 -9.75
N GLU A 336 0.19 0.57 -9.09
CA GLU A 336 0.58 -0.36 -8.04
C GLU A 336 -0.21 -1.66 -8.22
N HIS A 337 0.14 -2.72 -7.48
CA HIS A 337 -0.57 -4.00 -7.59
C HIS A 337 -2.05 -3.87 -7.19
N TYR A 338 -2.40 -3.35 -6.02
CA TYR A 338 -3.77 -2.97 -5.66
C TYR A 338 -3.87 -1.47 -5.36
N ILE A 339 -4.93 -0.84 -5.88
CA ILE A 339 -5.26 0.57 -5.64
C ILE A 339 -6.72 0.66 -5.22
N GLN A 340 -6.97 1.29 -4.07
CA GLN A 340 -8.29 1.65 -3.56
C GLN A 340 -8.44 3.18 -3.58
N PRO A 341 -8.85 3.81 -4.70
CA PRO A 341 -8.82 5.28 -4.83
C PRO A 341 -9.60 6.03 -3.73
N GLY A 342 -10.67 5.42 -3.21
CA GLY A 342 -11.47 5.98 -2.12
C GLY A 342 -10.71 6.10 -0.79
N SER A 343 -9.58 5.40 -0.62
CA SER A 343 -8.78 5.42 0.59
C SER A 343 -8.29 6.84 0.93
N ILE A 344 -7.96 7.65 -0.08
CA ILE A 344 -7.50 9.04 0.09
C ILE A 344 -8.58 9.88 0.76
N SER A 345 -9.80 9.85 0.23
CA SER A 345 -10.92 10.60 0.82
C SER A 345 -11.27 10.13 2.23
N VAL A 346 -11.15 8.83 2.52
CA VAL A 346 -11.37 8.30 3.87
C VAL A 346 -10.30 8.82 4.84
N VAL A 347 -9.01 8.70 4.50
CA VAL A 347 -7.92 9.18 5.34
C VAL A 347 -8.03 10.69 5.58
N GLU A 348 -8.31 11.48 4.55
CA GLU A 348 -8.50 12.93 4.68
C GLU A 348 -9.66 13.27 5.62
N ALA A 349 -10.84 12.64 5.42
CA ALA A 349 -12.01 12.89 6.24
C ALA A 349 -11.77 12.49 7.71
N VAL A 350 -11.18 11.32 7.95
CA VAL A 350 -10.89 10.81 9.30
C VAL A 350 -9.83 11.66 9.98
N THR A 351 -8.80 12.10 9.27
CA THR A 351 -7.76 12.99 9.80
C THR A 351 -8.36 14.31 10.25
N ASN A 352 -9.27 14.90 9.47
CA ASN A 352 -9.98 16.12 9.84
C ASN A 352 -10.85 15.93 11.09
N GLU A 353 -11.56 14.81 11.21
CA GLU A 353 -12.37 14.48 12.39
C GLU A 353 -11.50 14.26 13.64
N VAL A 354 -10.36 13.58 13.52
CA VAL A 354 -9.38 13.43 14.61
C VAL A 354 -8.83 14.79 15.04
N ALA A 355 -8.45 15.64 14.09
CA ALA A 355 -7.93 16.99 14.35
C ALA A 355 -8.96 17.89 15.03
N SER A 356 -10.26 17.67 14.80
CA SER A 356 -11.33 18.41 15.48
C SER A 356 -11.46 18.07 16.98
N GLY A 357 -10.84 16.98 17.44
CA GLY A 357 -10.91 16.50 18.82
C GLY A 357 -12.21 15.74 19.17
N ASN A 358 -13.08 15.51 18.18
CA ASN A 358 -14.38 14.84 18.34
C ASN A 358 -14.31 13.32 18.29
N VAL A 359 -13.15 12.73 17.97
CA VAL A 359 -12.97 11.28 17.87
C VAL A 359 -12.06 10.82 19.00
N ASP A 360 -12.49 9.79 19.73
CA ASP A 360 -11.71 9.18 20.80
C ASP A 360 -10.99 7.89 20.33
N SER A 361 -11.51 7.23 19.29
CA SER A 361 -10.94 6.00 18.73
C SER A 361 -11.41 5.71 17.31
N ILE A 362 -10.64 4.89 16.59
CA ILE A 362 -10.91 4.42 15.23
C ILE A 362 -10.89 2.89 15.25
N PHE A 363 -11.85 2.27 14.56
CA PHE A 363 -11.93 0.83 14.35
C PHE A 363 -11.85 0.52 12.85
N HIS A 364 -10.71 -0.01 12.41
CA HIS A 364 -10.55 -0.56 11.07
C HIS A 364 -10.90 -2.04 11.07
N ILE A 365 -12.10 -2.38 10.62
CA ILE A 365 -12.73 -3.69 10.82
C ILE A 365 -12.36 -4.75 9.76
N GLY A 366 -11.10 -4.77 9.31
CA GLY A 366 -10.55 -5.78 8.39
C GLY A 366 -10.32 -5.26 6.96
N ASP A 367 -9.58 -6.06 6.19
CA ASP A 367 -9.15 -5.78 4.82
C ASP A 367 -8.40 -4.44 4.74
N ILE A 368 -7.22 -4.47 5.36
CA ILE A 368 -6.52 -3.30 5.87
C ILE A 368 -5.81 -2.55 4.74
N SER A 369 -4.79 -3.18 4.15
CA SER A 369 -3.91 -2.55 3.17
C SER A 369 -4.08 -3.11 1.76
N TYR A 370 -4.67 -4.32 1.65
CA TYR A 370 -4.67 -5.12 0.43
C TYR A 370 -3.26 -5.45 -0.12
N ALA A 371 -2.22 -5.38 0.74
CA ALA A 371 -0.86 -5.73 0.36
C ALA A 371 -0.76 -7.11 -0.28
N THR A 372 -1.57 -8.08 0.18
CA THR A 372 -1.80 -9.39 -0.46
C THR A 372 -0.53 -10.12 -0.93
N GLY A 373 0.54 -9.99 -0.14
CA GLY A 373 1.84 -10.62 -0.39
C GLY A 373 2.89 -9.73 -1.07
N PHE A 374 2.62 -8.44 -1.28
CA PHE A 374 3.58 -7.42 -1.69
C PHE A 374 3.93 -6.57 -0.48
N LEU A 375 5.00 -6.94 0.24
CA LEU A 375 5.21 -6.51 1.62
C LEU A 375 5.50 -5.00 1.76
N VAL A 376 6.17 -4.39 0.78
CA VAL A 376 6.45 -2.95 0.75
C VAL A 376 5.16 -2.09 0.80
N GLU A 377 4.02 -2.65 0.38
CA GLU A 377 2.73 -1.97 0.46
C GLU A 377 2.28 -1.68 1.90
N TRP A 378 2.76 -2.46 2.88
CA TRP A 378 2.54 -2.16 4.29
C TRP A 378 3.21 -0.86 4.72
N ASP A 379 4.40 -0.54 4.21
CA ASP A 379 5.09 0.72 4.52
C ASP A 379 4.31 1.92 3.98
N PHE A 380 3.80 1.83 2.75
CA PHE A 380 2.92 2.88 2.20
C PHE A 380 1.64 3.01 3.01
N PHE A 381 0.97 1.90 3.36
CA PHE A 381 -0.24 1.95 4.16
C PHE A 381 0.01 2.56 5.55
N LEU A 382 1.09 2.15 6.22
CA LEU A 382 1.46 2.64 7.54
C LEU A 382 1.82 4.13 7.53
N SER A 383 2.54 4.60 6.50
CA SER A 383 2.77 6.02 6.24
C SER A 383 1.47 6.77 6.01
N PHE A 384 0.56 6.17 5.25
CA PHE A 384 -0.71 6.78 4.85
C PHE A 384 -1.68 6.98 6.02
N ILE A 385 -1.67 6.10 7.02
CA ILE A 385 -2.52 6.24 8.23
C ILE A 385 -1.83 6.96 9.40
N GLU A 386 -0.52 7.22 9.33
CA GLU A 386 0.23 7.85 10.42
C GLU A 386 -0.39 9.19 10.91
N PRO A 387 -0.91 10.08 10.03
CA PRO A 387 -1.57 11.33 10.44
C PRO A 387 -2.83 11.17 11.31
N LEU A 388 -3.43 9.99 11.38
CA LEU A 388 -4.59 9.70 12.22
C LEU A 388 -4.28 8.67 13.33
N ALA A 389 -3.45 7.67 13.04
CA ALA A 389 -3.17 6.56 13.93
C ALA A 389 -2.17 6.92 15.04
N SER A 390 -1.38 7.97 14.84
CA SER A 390 -0.44 8.49 15.83
C SER A 390 -1.09 9.40 16.89
N HIS A 391 -2.37 9.78 16.70
CA HIS A 391 -3.07 10.77 17.53
C HIS A 391 -4.21 10.21 18.39
N VAL A 392 -4.85 9.12 17.96
CA VAL A 392 -5.92 8.42 18.70
C VAL A 392 -5.74 6.91 18.58
N ALA A 393 -6.45 6.13 19.40
CA ALA A 393 -6.39 4.67 19.29
C ALA A 393 -6.91 4.20 17.92
N TYR A 394 -6.09 3.47 17.18
CA TYR A 394 -6.42 2.81 15.92
C TYR A 394 -6.47 1.30 16.11
N MET A 395 -7.68 0.78 16.23
CA MET A 395 -7.95 -0.63 16.52
C MET A 395 -8.24 -1.37 15.22
N THR A 396 -7.60 -2.52 15.01
CA THR A 396 -7.80 -3.32 13.80
C THR A 396 -8.51 -4.63 14.11
N ALA A 397 -9.34 -5.09 13.16
CA ALA A 397 -9.75 -6.49 13.05
C ALA A 397 -9.04 -7.14 11.85
N ILE A 398 -9.08 -8.46 11.79
CA ILE A 398 -8.42 -9.24 10.73
C ILE A 398 -9.48 -9.61 9.68
N GLY A 399 -9.29 -9.18 8.43
CA GLY A 399 -10.11 -9.58 7.29
C GLY A 399 -9.57 -10.82 6.57
N ASN A 400 -10.16 -11.15 5.42
CA ASN A 400 -9.67 -12.25 4.61
C ASN A 400 -8.34 -11.94 3.94
N HIS A 401 -8.09 -10.69 3.55
CA HIS A 401 -6.83 -10.29 2.90
C HIS A 401 -5.62 -10.34 3.86
N GLU A 402 -5.85 -10.35 5.17
CA GLU A 402 -4.80 -10.49 6.18
C GLU A 402 -4.50 -11.94 6.60
N ARG A 403 -5.46 -12.87 6.46
CA ARG A 403 -5.35 -14.19 7.10
C ARG A 403 -5.72 -15.38 6.23
N VAL A 404 -6.58 -15.22 5.24
CA VAL A 404 -7.00 -16.37 4.44
C VAL A 404 -5.84 -16.78 3.55
N TRP A 405 -5.36 -17.99 3.80
CA TRP A 405 -4.39 -18.69 2.96
C TRP A 405 -4.93 -20.10 2.69
N LEU A 406 -5.32 -20.37 1.44
CA LEU A 406 -5.93 -21.66 1.07
C LEU A 406 -4.86 -22.68 0.66
N SER A 407 -4.56 -23.64 1.54
CA SER A 407 -3.94 -24.90 1.12
C SER A 407 -5.01 -25.78 0.44
N LEU A 408 -5.12 -25.67 -0.89
CA LEU A 408 -5.81 -26.56 -1.83
C LEU A 408 -6.70 -27.67 -1.19
N TYR A 409 -8.01 -27.43 -1.03
CA TYR A 409 -9.07 -28.46 -1.20
C TYR A 409 -10.53 -27.95 -1.20
N HIS A 410 -10.81 -26.64 -1.27
CA HIS A 410 -12.16 -26.16 -1.60
C HIS A 410 -12.09 -24.93 -2.50
N SER A 411 -12.10 -25.19 -3.81
CA SER A 411 -12.35 -24.22 -4.85
C SER A 411 -13.82 -23.80 -4.83
N ARG A 412 -14.14 -22.70 -4.14
CA ARG A 412 -15.25 -21.80 -4.50
C ARG A 412 -14.84 -20.37 -4.22
N PHE A 413 -14.50 -19.67 -5.31
CA PHE A 413 -14.44 -18.23 -5.51
C PHE A 413 -14.91 -17.38 -4.35
N TRP A 414 -14.01 -16.57 -3.78
CA TRP A 414 -14.32 -15.26 -3.24
C TRP A 414 -13.09 -14.37 -3.53
N TRP A 415 -13.33 -13.35 -4.36
CA TRP A 415 -12.38 -12.35 -4.82
C TRP A 415 -12.25 -11.22 -3.81
#